data_AF-J4SE05-F1
#
_entry.id   AF-J4SE05-F1
#
_cell.length_a   1.000
_cell.length_b   1.000
_cell.length_c   1.000
_cell.angle_alpha   90.00
_cell.angle_beta   90.00
_cell.angle_gamma   90.00
#
_symmetry.space_group_name_H-M   'P 1'
#
loop_
_entity.id
_entity.type
_entity.pdbx_description
1 polymer ?
#
loop_
_entity_poly.entity_id
_entity_poly.type
_entity_poly.pdbx_seq_one_letter_code
_entity_poly.pdbx_strand_id
1 'polypeptide(L)'
;MPRVSAEQRALRDARILRLFLSGWTVTDIAKHRQVQLSRKAVDQAIRRQLAQGGPDRQLLSEAARHVHIARTELLLSRLMPRALDPADPQQIKAWEGCRRLLEQQARFFGLLGAGGFEDDGVPGEQAAPVLSLDEYRGRFRDDRDPRPL
;
A
#
# COMPACT_ATOMS: atom_id res chain seq x y z
N MET A 1 20.89 4.27 29.93
CA MET A 1 21.09 3.87 28.52
C MET A 1 21.69 5.03 27.74
N PRO A 2 22.77 4.83 26.97
CA PRO A 2 23.36 5.89 26.16
C PRO A 2 22.33 6.42 25.15
N ARG A 3 22.19 7.75 25.06
CA ARG A 3 21.30 8.39 24.09
C ARG A 3 21.86 8.13 22.69
N VAL A 4 21.12 7.39 21.87
CA VAL A 4 21.42 7.23 20.44
C VAL A 4 21.46 8.62 19.81
N SER A 5 22.54 8.94 19.10
CA SER A 5 22.70 10.25 18.45
C SER A 5 21.64 10.45 17.35
N ALA A 6 21.36 11.70 17.00
CA ALA A 6 20.42 12.01 15.93
C ALA A 6 20.84 11.36 14.60
N GLU A 7 22.14 11.36 14.29
CA GLU A 7 22.72 10.75 13.09
C GLU A 7 22.53 9.23 13.06
N GLN A 8 22.80 8.55 14.19
CA GLN A 8 22.59 7.09 14.29
C GLN A 8 21.12 6.72 14.10
N ARG A 9 20.21 7.57 14.57
CA ARG A 9 18.77 7.40 14.35
C ARG A 9 18.42 7.58 12.88
N ALA A 10 18.95 8.60 12.20
CA ALA A 10 18.71 8.84 10.78
C ALA A 10 19.19 7.68 9.91
N LEU A 11 20.40 7.16 10.15
CA LEU A 11 20.94 6.00 9.43
C LEU A 11 20.08 4.74 9.62
N ARG A 12 19.58 4.52 10.85
CA ARG A 12 18.69 3.40 11.14
C ARG A 12 17.34 3.56 10.44
N ASP A 13 16.75 4.74 10.45
CA ASP A 13 15.47 5.02 9.80
C ASP A 13 15.57 4.86 8.27
N ALA A 14 16.65 5.35 7.66
CA ALA A 14 16.92 5.14 6.24
C ALA A 14 17.04 3.64 5.89
N ARG A 15 17.70 2.85 6.75
CA ARG A 15 17.76 1.38 6.61
C ARG A 15 16.39 0.74 6.73
N ILE A 16 15.57 1.17 7.68
CA ILE A 16 14.18 0.69 7.84
C ILE A 16 13.38 0.94 6.56
N LEU A 17 13.45 2.16 6.00
CA LEU A 17 12.76 2.49 4.75
C LEU A 17 13.26 1.62 3.60
N ARG A 18 14.58 1.45 3.45
CA ARG A 18 15.14 0.59 2.40
C ARG A 18 14.65 -0.86 2.50
N LEU A 19 14.64 -1.45 3.70
CA LEU A 19 14.13 -2.80 3.90
C LEU A 19 12.64 -2.88 3.54
N PHE A 20 11.84 -1.90 3.96
CA PHE A 20 10.42 -1.83 3.63
C PHE A 20 10.18 -1.76 2.12
N LEU A 21 10.91 -0.90 1.41
CA LEU A 21 10.81 -0.75 -0.05
C LEU A 21 11.28 -2.00 -0.80
N SER A 22 12.18 -2.79 -0.22
CA SER A 22 12.57 -4.11 -0.75
C SER A 22 11.55 -5.22 -0.47
N GLY A 23 10.40 -4.90 0.12
CA GLY A 23 9.31 -5.85 0.34
C GLY A 23 9.31 -6.56 1.70
N TRP A 24 10.21 -6.23 2.63
CA TRP A 24 10.24 -6.83 3.97
C TRP A 24 9.06 -6.36 4.83
N THR A 25 8.41 -7.30 5.54
CA THR A 25 7.30 -6.94 6.43
C THR A 25 7.78 -6.16 7.65
N VAL A 26 6.91 -5.36 8.25
CA VAL A 26 7.20 -4.61 9.49
C VAL A 26 7.66 -5.55 10.61
N THR A 27 7.10 -6.76 10.66
CA THR A 27 7.49 -7.79 11.64
C THR A 27 8.91 -8.28 11.41
N ASP A 28 9.31 -8.50 10.15
CA ASP A 28 10.66 -8.97 9.81
C ASP A 28 11.69 -7.86 10.04
N ILE A 29 11.35 -6.62 9.68
CA ILE A 29 12.20 -5.45 9.92
C ILE A 29 12.41 -5.23 11.42
N ALA A 30 11.37 -5.37 12.24
CA ALA A 30 11.46 -5.26 13.70
C ALA A 30 12.47 -6.26 14.29
N LYS A 31 12.53 -7.47 13.72
CA LYS A 31 13.45 -8.55 14.12
C LYS A 31 14.82 -8.47 13.44
N HIS A 32 15.02 -7.57 12.47
CA HIS A 32 16.26 -7.48 11.73
C HIS A 32 17.42 -7.11 12.67
N ARG A 33 18.55 -7.82 12.54
CA ARG A 33 19.71 -7.73 13.47
C ARG A 33 20.26 -6.32 13.65
N GLN A 34 20.09 -5.45 12.66
CA GLN A 34 20.57 -4.06 12.68
C GLN A 34 19.48 -3.02 13.01
N VAL A 35 18.25 -3.45 13.30
CA VAL A 35 17.12 -2.58 13.65
C VAL A 35 16.70 -2.83 15.09
N GLN A 36 16.28 -4.06 15.41
CA GLN A 36 15.88 -4.50 16.76
C GLN A 36 14.93 -3.49 17.46
N LEU A 37 13.84 -3.14 16.80
CA LEU A 37 12.83 -2.21 17.29
C LEU A 37 11.47 -2.89 17.45
N SER A 38 10.56 -2.27 18.21
CA SER A 38 9.17 -2.68 18.20
C SER A 38 8.53 -2.41 16.83
N ARG A 39 7.52 -3.22 16.47
CA ARG A 39 6.75 -3.05 15.22
C ARG A 39 6.19 -1.61 15.08
N LYS A 40 5.65 -1.06 16.17
CA LYS A 40 5.15 0.31 16.23
C LYS A 40 6.23 1.35 15.92
N ALA A 41 7.45 1.15 16.43
CA ALA A 41 8.56 2.07 16.19
C ALA A 41 9.06 1.99 14.73
N VAL A 42 9.04 0.79 14.11
CA VAL A 42 9.32 0.60 12.69
C VAL A 42 8.29 1.35 11.83
N ASP A 43 7.00 1.16 12.10
CA ASP A 43 5.93 1.88 11.38
C ASP A 43 6.08 3.39 11.47
N GLN A 44 6.38 3.91 12.67
CA GLN A 44 6.59 5.34 12.88
C GLN A 44 7.82 5.85 12.11
N ALA A 45 8.90 5.07 12.04
CA ALA A 45 10.09 5.43 11.26
C ALA A 45 9.79 5.47 9.76
N ILE A 46 9.05 4.50 9.22
CA ILE A 46 8.62 4.47 7.82
C ILE A 46 7.77 5.71 7.51
N ARG A 47 6.73 5.98 8.32
CA ARG A 47 5.85 7.15 8.15
C ARG A 47 6.63 8.46 8.18
N ARG A 48 7.56 8.60 9.12
CA ARG A 48 8.41 9.79 9.22
C ARG A 48 9.26 9.98 7.97
N GLN A 49 9.89 8.91 7.47
CA GLN A 49 10.73 8.97 6.27
C GLN A 49 9.93 9.28 5.00
N LEU A 50 8.73 8.71 4.85
CA LEU A 50 7.85 9.01 3.70
C LEU A 50 7.23 10.42 3.77
N ALA A 51 7.10 10.98 4.98
CA ALA A 51 6.61 12.35 5.18
C ALA A 51 7.71 13.41 5.04
N GLN A 52 9.00 13.03 5.05
CA GLN A 52 10.08 13.98 4.86
C GLN A 52 10.02 14.58 3.45
N GLY A 53 10.02 15.90 3.38
CA GLY A 53 10.18 16.64 2.11
C GLY A 53 11.56 16.39 1.50
N GLY A 54 11.65 16.46 0.18
CA GLY A 54 12.90 16.27 -0.54
C GLY A 54 12.67 15.93 -2.01
N PRO A 55 13.73 15.97 -2.84
CA PRO A 55 13.63 15.69 -4.27
C PRO A 55 13.11 14.27 -4.56
N ASP A 56 13.46 13.30 -3.71
CA ASP A 56 13.08 11.89 -3.92
C ASP A 56 11.72 11.51 -3.30
N ARG A 57 11.00 12.45 -2.68
CA ARG A 57 9.76 12.15 -1.94
C ARG A 57 8.71 11.46 -2.82
N GLN A 58 8.54 11.92 -4.06
CA GLN A 58 7.57 11.35 -5.00
C GLN A 58 7.95 9.90 -5.33
N LEU A 59 9.20 9.65 -5.73
CA LEU A 59 9.72 8.32 -6.05
C LEU A 59 9.59 7.34 -4.89
N LEU A 60 9.93 7.77 -3.67
CA LEU A 60 9.79 6.93 -2.46
C LEU A 60 8.32 6.64 -2.13
N SER A 61 7.44 7.61 -2.38
CA SER A 61 5.99 7.45 -2.18
C SER A 61 5.39 6.47 -3.21
N GLU A 62 5.84 6.53 -4.46
CA GLU A 62 5.46 5.59 -5.52
C GLU A 62 5.96 4.17 -5.23
N ALA A 63 7.22 4.02 -4.83
CA ALA A 63 7.77 2.72 -4.46
C ALA A 63 7.02 2.12 -3.25
N ALA A 64 6.69 2.93 -2.25
CA ALA A 64 5.87 2.50 -1.12
C ALA A 64 4.46 2.08 -1.54
N ARG A 65 3.86 2.81 -2.49
CA ARG A 65 2.57 2.47 -3.12
C ARG A 65 2.64 1.11 -3.82
N HIS A 66 3.67 0.85 -4.62
CA HIS A 66 3.85 -0.46 -5.28
C HIS A 66 3.95 -1.60 -4.27
N VAL A 67 4.72 -1.44 -3.19
CA VAL A 67 4.82 -2.45 -2.13
C VAL A 67 3.47 -2.69 -1.46
N HIS A 68 2.68 -1.64 -1.23
CA HIS A 68 1.34 -1.77 -0.65
C HIS A 68 0.39 -2.55 -1.57
N ILE A 69 0.33 -2.18 -2.85
CA ILE A 69 -0.52 -2.85 -3.85
C ILE A 69 -0.12 -4.32 -3.98
N ALA A 70 1.15 -4.62 -4.22
CA ALA A 70 1.63 -5.99 -4.39
C ALA A 70 1.29 -6.90 -3.18
N ARG A 71 1.39 -6.36 -1.96
CA ARG A 71 1.03 -7.12 -0.74
C ARG A 71 -0.46 -7.35 -0.61
N THR A 72 -1.27 -6.32 -0.87
CA THR A 72 -2.73 -6.44 -0.77
C THR A 72 -3.28 -7.40 -1.82
N GLU A 73 -2.75 -7.37 -3.05
CA GLU A 73 -3.07 -8.35 -4.10
C GLU A 73 -2.64 -9.77 -3.74
N LEU A 74 -1.44 -9.95 -3.17
CA LEU A 74 -1.00 -11.27 -2.71
C LEU A 74 -1.92 -11.82 -1.61
N LEU A 75 -2.33 -10.99 -0.65
CA LEU A 75 -3.25 -11.42 0.41
C LEU A 75 -4.64 -11.74 -0.15
N LEU A 76 -5.16 -10.90 -1.05
CA LEU A 76 -6.45 -11.12 -1.71
C LEU A 76 -6.43 -12.40 -2.55
N SER A 77 -5.40 -12.65 -3.35
CA SER A 77 -5.31 -13.88 -4.16
C SER A 77 -5.30 -15.16 -3.32
N ARG A 78 -4.85 -15.08 -2.06
CA ARG A 78 -4.87 -16.20 -1.10
C ARG A 78 -6.21 -16.33 -0.36
N LEU A 79 -6.87 -15.23 -0.03
CA LEU A 79 -8.12 -15.23 0.73
C LEU A 79 -9.36 -15.42 -0.16
N MET A 80 -9.36 -14.85 -1.36
CA MET A 80 -10.52 -14.84 -2.25
C MET A 80 -11.03 -16.24 -2.60
N PRO A 81 -10.19 -17.23 -2.96
CA PRO A 81 -10.68 -18.58 -3.26
C PRO A 81 -11.40 -19.21 -2.06
N ARG A 82 -10.86 -19.00 -0.85
CA ARG A 82 -11.41 -19.52 0.41
C ARG A 82 -12.72 -18.83 0.80
N ALA A 83 -12.84 -17.54 0.50
CA ALA A 83 -14.05 -16.77 0.74
C ALA A 83 -15.20 -17.20 -0.20
N LEU A 84 -14.87 -17.69 -1.40
CA LEU A 84 -15.83 -18.13 -2.41
C LEU A 84 -16.15 -19.62 -2.34
N ASP A 85 -15.41 -20.41 -1.57
CA ASP A 85 -15.62 -21.84 -1.41
C ASP A 85 -16.70 -22.12 -0.32
N PRO A 86 -17.89 -22.63 -0.69
CA PRO A 86 -18.93 -22.97 0.29
C PRO A 86 -18.58 -24.15 1.19
N ALA A 87 -17.54 -24.92 0.87
CA ALA A 87 -17.06 -26.04 1.68
C ALA A 87 -15.93 -25.65 2.65
N ASP A 88 -15.36 -24.43 2.57
CA ASP A 88 -14.30 -24.02 3.49
C ASP A 88 -14.88 -23.72 4.89
N PRO A 89 -14.44 -24.41 5.96
CA PRO A 89 -14.93 -24.17 7.32
C PRO A 89 -14.60 -22.76 7.86
N GLN A 90 -13.73 -22.02 7.17
CA GLN A 90 -13.35 -20.64 7.48
C GLN A 90 -13.86 -19.63 6.45
N GLN A 91 -14.80 -20.01 5.58
CA GLN A 91 -15.35 -19.16 4.51
C GLN A 91 -15.73 -17.76 5.02
N ILE A 92 -16.50 -17.67 6.10
CA ILE A 92 -16.94 -16.39 6.68
C ILE A 92 -15.76 -15.52 7.15
N LYS A 93 -14.73 -16.14 7.72
CA LYS A 93 -13.52 -15.42 8.15
C LYS A 93 -12.70 -14.92 6.95
N ALA A 94 -12.60 -15.74 5.90
CA ALA A 94 -11.93 -15.37 4.66
C ALA A 94 -12.68 -14.23 3.95
N TRP A 95 -14.01 -14.29 3.89
CA TRP A 95 -14.87 -13.25 3.34
C TRP A 95 -14.67 -11.90 4.05
N GLU A 96 -14.69 -11.88 5.39
CA GLU A 96 -14.44 -10.67 6.17
C GLU A 96 -13.01 -10.14 5.96
N GLY A 97 -12.03 -11.03 5.77
CA GLY A 97 -10.66 -10.67 5.40
C GLY A 97 -10.58 -9.97 4.03
N CYS A 98 -11.23 -10.54 3.02
CA CYS A 98 -11.35 -9.92 1.68
C CYS A 98 -12.03 -8.55 1.77
N ARG A 99 -13.17 -8.44 2.48
CA ARG A 99 -13.91 -7.19 2.66
C ARG A 99 -13.02 -6.08 3.23
N ARG A 100 -12.24 -6.38 4.28
CA ARG A 100 -11.32 -5.40 4.89
C ARG A 100 -10.18 -4.98 3.98
N LEU A 101 -9.61 -5.92 3.22
CA LEU A 101 -8.53 -5.60 2.27
C LEU A 101 -9.05 -4.72 1.12
N LEU A 102 -10.22 -5.04 0.58
CA LEU A 102 -10.87 -4.22 -0.45
C LEU A 102 -11.23 -2.83 0.08
N GLU A 103 -11.71 -2.74 1.32
CA GLU A 103 -11.96 -1.45 1.97
C GLU A 103 -10.67 -0.62 2.13
N GLN A 104 -9.57 -1.26 2.53
CA GLN A 104 -8.26 -0.60 2.61
C GLN A 104 -7.77 -0.12 1.24
N GLN A 105 -7.90 -0.94 0.19
CA GLN A 105 -7.55 -0.55 -1.17
C GLN A 105 -8.42 0.60 -1.67
N ALA A 106 -9.72 0.56 -1.40
CA ALA A 106 -10.63 1.62 -1.82
C ALA A 106 -10.33 2.95 -1.10
N ARG A 107 -9.93 2.92 0.19
CA ARG A 107 -9.39 4.12 0.88
C ARG A 107 -8.06 4.58 0.28
N PHE A 108 -7.18 3.64 -0.04
CA PHE A 108 -5.86 3.93 -0.62
C PHE A 108 -5.97 4.66 -1.97
N PHE A 109 -6.96 4.29 -2.79
CA PHE A 109 -7.27 4.95 -4.07
C PHE A 109 -8.23 6.14 -3.96
N GLY A 110 -8.67 6.51 -2.75
CA GLY A 110 -9.61 7.62 -2.54
C GLY A 110 -11.04 7.35 -3.04
N LEU A 111 -11.42 6.10 -3.27
CA LEU A 111 -12.75 5.70 -3.76
C LEU A 111 -13.82 5.75 -2.67
N LEU A 112 -13.41 5.57 -1.41
CA LEU A 112 -14.27 5.76 -0.25
C LEU A 112 -14.00 7.17 0.25
N GLY A 113 -14.84 8.11 -0.18
CA GLY A 113 -14.74 9.53 0.16
C GLY A 113 -14.30 9.72 1.61
N ALA A 114 -13.24 10.48 1.80
CA ALA A 114 -12.65 10.68 3.10
C ALA A 114 -13.67 11.33 4.02
N GLY A 115 -14.07 10.64 5.09
CA GLY A 115 -14.55 11.33 6.28
C GLY A 115 -13.42 12.21 6.81
N GLY A 116 -13.37 13.46 6.33
CA GLY A 116 -12.48 14.53 6.77
C GLY A 116 -11.02 14.36 6.38
N PHE A 117 -10.65 14.79 5.17
CA PHE A 117 -9.35 15.41 4.93
C PHE A 117 -9.55 16.59 3.99
N GLU A 118 -9.02 17.73 4.41
CA GLU A 118 -9.05 19.01 3.72
C GLU A 118 -8.50 18.87 2.29
N ASP A 119 -9.13 19.64 1.42
CA ASP A 119 -8.78 19.91 0.04
C ASP A 119 -7.40 20.60 -0.03
N ASP A 120 -6.32 19.84 0.17
CA ASP A 120 -4.98 20.30 -0.16
C ASP A 120 -4.79 20.17 -1.67
N GLY A 121 -5.04 21.29 -2.34
CA GLY A 121 -5.06 21.47 -3.78
C GLY A 121 -4.01 20.68 -4.56
N VAL A 122 -4.51 19.93 -5.52
CA VAL A 122 -3.71 19.37 -6.62
C VAL A 122 -3.09 20.55 -7.39
N PRO A 123 -1.75 20.67 -7.50
CA PRO A 123 -1.16 21.56 -8.48
C PRO A 123 -1.52 20.99 -9.86
N GLY A 124 -2.31 21.75 -10.61
CA GLY A 124 -2.86 21.29 -11.88
C GLY A 124 -1.78 20.99 -12.91
N GLU A 125 -1.89 19.84 -13.56
CA GLU A 125 -1.59 19.67 -14.98
C GLU A 125 -2.26 18.38 -15.49
N GLN A 126 -3.33 18.58 -16.26
CA GLN A 126 -4.00 17.59 -17.13
C GLN A 126 -4.46 16.29 -16.45
N ALA A 127 -5.47 16.38 -15.60
CA ALA A 127 -6.33 15.21 -15.39
C ALA A 127 -6.94 14.83 -16.75
N ALA A 128 -6.58 13.65 -17.27
CA ALA A 128 -7.24 13.10 -18.45
C ALA A 128 -8.77 13.19 -18.27
N PRO A 129 -9.54 13.54 -19.31
CA PRO A 129 -10.99 13.69 -19.20
C PRO A 129 -11.54 12.42 -18.55
N VAL A 130 -12.25 12.58 -17.42
CA VAL A 130 -12.91 11.48 -16.75
C VAL A 130 -13.96 10.97 -17.73
N LEU A 131 -13.62 9.88 -18.44
CA LEU A 131 -14.52 9.23 -19.38
C LEU A 131 -15.79 8.84 -18.61
N SER A 132 -16.95 9.08 -19.22
CA SER A 132 -18.17 8.46 -18.74
C SER A 132 -18.00 6.94 -18.71
N LEU A 133 -18.74 6.26 -17.82
CA LEU A 133 -18.64 4.80 -17.67
C LEU A 133 -18.88 4.08 -19.00
N ASP A 134 -19.75 4.63 -19.85
CA ASP A 134 -20.06 4.09 -21.17
C ASP A 134 -18.93 4.35 -22.19
N GLU A 135 -18.29 5.51 -22.16
CA GLU A 135 -17.10 5.79 -22.98
C GLU A 135 -15.91 4.90 -22.59
N TYR A 136 -15.71 4.67 -21.28
CA TYR A 136 -14.68 3.76 -20.79
C TYR A 136 -14.96 2.32 -21.23
N ARG A 137 -16.19 1.83 -21.05
CA ARG A 137 -16.59 0.49 -21.48
C ARG A 137 -16.54 0.30 -22.99
N GLY A 138 -16.86 1.34 -23.76
CA GLY A 138 -16.76 1.32 -25.22
C GLY A 138 -15.31 1.25 -25.70
N ARG A 139 -14.40 1.95 -25.03
CA ARG A 139 -12.98 2.02 -25.40
C ARG A 139 -12.18 0.74 -25.09
N PHE A 140 -12.56 0.02 -24.04
CA PHE A 140 -11.86 -1.20 -23.57
C PHE A 140 -12.71 -2.46 -23.72
N ARG A 141 -13.67 -2.46 -24.65
CA ARG A 141 -14.57 -3.61 -24.89
C ARG A 141 -13.83 -4.83 -25.44
N ASP A 142 -12.75 -4.60 -26.18
CA ASP A 142 -11.95 -5.63 -26.86
C ASP A 142 -10.92 -6.31 -25.94
N ASP A 143 -10.47 -5.67 -24.85
CA ASP A 143 -9.52 -6.23 -23.89
C ASP A 143 -10.09 -7.39 -23.05
N ARG A 144 -11.36 -7.73 -23.25
CA ARG A 144 -12.04 -8.85 -22.60
C ARG A 144 -12.05 -10.14 -23.43
N ASP A 145 -11.54 -10.16 -24.66
CA ASP A 145 -11.39 -11.41 -25.43
C ASP A 145 -10.00 -12.04 -25.11
N PRO A 146 -9.93 -13.13 -24.32
CA PRO A 146 -8.67 -13.72 -23.88
C PRO A 146 -8.01 -14.59 -24.96
N ARG A 147 -8.45 -14.51 -26.22
CA ARG A 147 -7.91 -15.34 -27.30
C ARG A 147 -6.62 -14.72 -27.85
N PRO A 148 -5.50 -15.48 -27.90
CA PRO A 148 -4.30 -15.01 -28.55
C PRO A 148 -4.54 -14.87 -30.06
N LEU A 149 -3.96 -13.82 -30.65
CA LEU A 149 -3.82 -13.63 -32.11
C LEU A 149 -3.06 -14.82 -32.73
#